data_AF-A0A835KJI9-F1
#
_entry.id   AF-A0A835KJI9-F1
#
_cell.length_a   1.000
_cell.length_b   1.000
_cell.length_c   1.000
_cell.angle_alpha   90.00
_cell.angle_beta   90.00
_cell.angle_gamma   90.00
#
_symmetry.space_group_name_H-M   'P 1'
#
loop_
_entity.id
_entity.type
_entity.pdbx_description
1 polymer ?
#
loop_
_entity_poly.entity_id
_entity_poly.type
_entity_poly.pdbx_seq_one_letter_code
_entity_poly.pdbx_strand_id
1 'polypeptide(L)' 'MDRRLLEAASCGHAAEMKHLALHHPGVLLGTTPVGNTCLHIASLFGYEEFCKHVLLLNQPPSLLTATNVDGESR' A
#
# COMPACT_ATOMS: atom_id res chain seq x y z
N MET A 1 9.93 9.48 -6.05
CA MET A 1 8.89 8.44 -6.20
C MET A 1 9.23 7.65 -7.44
N ASP A 2 9.09 6.33 -7.37
CA ASP A 2 9.27 5.47 -8.55
C ASP A 2 8.23 5.81 -9.63
N ARG A 3 8.66 5.87 -10.90
CA ARG A 3 7.79 6.25 -12.02
C ARG A 3 6.62 5.28 -12.19
N ARG A 4 6.84 3.98 -12.04
CA ARG A 4 5.79 2.96 -12.17
C ARG A 4 4.79 3.07 -11.02
N LEU A 5 5.27 3.38 -9.81
CA LEU A 5 4.38 3.64 -8.68
C LEU A 5 3.51 4.89 -8.90
N LEU A 6 4.07 5.95 -9.47
CA LEU A 6 3.33 7.17 -9.83
C LEU A 6 2.23 6.87 -10.86
N GLU A 7 2.56 6.13 -11.93
CA GLU A 7 1.60 5.70 -12.95
C GLU A 7 0.51 4.81 -12.33
N ALA A 8 0.89 3.83 -11.51
CA ALA A 8 -0.06 2.96 -10.82
C ALA A 8 -1.01 3.75 -9.89
N ALA A 9 -0.50 4.74 -9.15
CA ALA A 9 -1.32 5.59 -8.28
C ALA A 9 -2.27 6.51 -9.07
N SER A 10 -1.84 6.98 -10.24
CA SER A 10 -2.62 7.90 -11.09
C SER A 10 -3.70 7.18 -11.90
N CYS A 11 -3.60 5.86 -12.06
CA CYS A 11 -4.57 5.03 -12.77
C CYS A 11 -5.32 4.04 -11.86
N GLY A 12 -4.99 3.98 -10.56
CA GLY A 12 -5.60 3.04 -9.62
C GLY A 12 -5.17 1.58 -9.79
N HIS A 13 -4.01 1.31 -10.42
CA HIS A 13 -3.51 -0.05 -10.67
C HIS A 13 -2.95 -0.70 -9.40
N ALA A 14 -3.83 -1.18 -8.51
CA ALA A 14 -3.45 -1.77 -7.24
C ALA A 14 -2.58 -3.04 -7.40
N ALA A 15 -2.78 -3.83 -8.45
CA ALA A 15 -1.98 -5.03 -8.72
C ALA A 15 -0.51 -4.70 -9.01
N GLU A 16 -0.26 -3.69 -9.84
CA GLU A 16 1.10 -3.21 -10.15
C GLU A 16 1.77 -2.66 -8.89
N MET A 17 1.06 -1.84 -8.11
CA MET A 17 1.58 -1.31 -6.85
C MET A 17 1.97 -2.42 -5.85
N LYS A 18 1.13 -3.46 -5.71
CA LYS A 18 1.45 -4.64 -4.86
C LYS A 18 2.68 -5.38 -5.36
N HIS A 19 2.79 -5.58 -6.68
CA HIS A 19 3.94 -6.24 -7.28
C HIS A 19 5.22 -5.44 -6.99
N LEU A 20 5.20 -4.12 -7.14
CA LEU A 20 6.33 -3.25 -6.79
C LEU A 20 6.69 -3.33 -5.30
N ALA A 21 5.70 -3.29 -4.41
CA ALA A 21 5.91 -3.38 -2.97
C ALA A 21 6.46 -4.75 -2.51
N LEU A 22 6.09 -5.83 -3.19
CA LEU A 22 6.62 -7.17 -2.91
C LEU A 22 8.13 -7.25 -3.16
N HIS A 23 8.62 -6.67 -4.26
CA HIS A 23 10.05 -6.67 -4.61
C HIS A 23 10.83 -5.59 -3.87
N HIS A 24 10.19 -4.46 -3.55
CA HIS A 24 10.82 -3.35 -2.85
C HIS A 24 9.81 -2.68 -1.90
N PRO A 25 9.66 -3.17 -0.64
CA PRO A 25 8.67 -2.64 0.30
C PRO A 25 8.78 -1.13 0.55
N GLY A 26 10.01 -0.58 0.51
CA GLY A 26 10.25 0.86 0.65
C GLY A 26 9.72 1.72 -0.51
N VAL A 27 9.30 1.12 -1.63
CA VAL A 27 8.81 1.86 -2.82
C VAL A 27 7.61 2.73 -2.48
N LEU A 28 6.72 2.26 -1.60
CA LEU A 28 5.48 2.94 -1.21
C LEU A 28 5.72 4.21 -0.39
N LEU A 29 6.90 4.32 0.23
CA LEU A 29 7.34 5.50 0.99
C LEU A 29 7.89 6.60 0.08
N GLY A 30 8.10 6.31 -1.20
CA GLY A 30 8.59 7.28 -2.18
C GLY A 30 7.65 8.45 -2.37
N THR A 31 8.20 9.67 -2.40
CA THR A 31 7.45 10.91 -2.61
C THR A 31 7.80 11.59 -3.93
N THR A 32 6.86 12.32 -4.52
CA THR A 32 7.15 13.21 -5.65
C THR A 32 8.04 14.38 -5.20
N PRO A 33 8.62 15.19 -6.11
CA PRO A 33 9.43 16.36 -5.71
C PRO A 33 8.70 17.36 -4.82
N VAL A 34 7.36 17.42 -4.90
CA VAL A 34 6.50 18.28 -4.06
C VAL A 34 6.00 17.58 -2.80
N GLY A 35 6.45 16.35 -2.52
CA GLY A 35 6.14 15.63 -1.28
C GLY A 35 4.90 14.73 -1.30
N ASN A 36 4.26 14.52 -2.45
CA ASN A 36 3.08 13.64 -2.51
C ASN A 36 3.47 12.16 -2.48
N THR A 37 2.78 11.38 -1.66
CA THR A 37 2.86 9.90 -1.66
C THR A 37 1.92 9.31 -2.70
N CYS A 38 2.08 8.01 -2.99
CA CYS A 38 1.16 7.30 -3.87
C CYS A 38 -0.29 7.31 -3.32
N LEU A 39 -0.42 7.34 -1.98
CA LEU A 39 -1.71 7.44 -1.31
C LEU A 39 -2.39 8.81 -1.52
N HIS A 40 -1.65 9.92 -1.44
CA HIS A 40 -2.20 11.25 -1.75
C HIS A 40 -2.76 11.29 -3.17
N ILE A 41 -1.98 10.78 -4.13
CA ILE A 41 -2.36 10.81 -5.55
C ILE A 41 -3.60 9.93 -5.79
N ALA A 42 -3.60 8.69 -5.32
CA ALA A 42 -4.72 7.78 -5.50
C ALA A 42 -6.01 8.27 -4.82
N SER A 43 -5.89 8.96 -3.67
CA SER A 43 -7.02 9.55 -2.96
C SER A 43 -7.67 10.70 -3.74
N LEU A 44 -6.88 11.53 -4.43
CA LEU A 44 -7.39 12.63 -5.25
C LEU A 44 -8.31 12.13 -6.38
N PHE A 45 -8.04 10.92 -6.90
CA PHE A 45 -8.83 10.31 -7.96
C PHE A 45 -9.91 9.33 -7.45
N GLY A 46 -10.00 9.12 -6.14
CA GLY A 46 -11.01 8.24 -5.54
C GLY A 46 -10.75 6.74 -5.73
N TYR A 47 -9.50 6.32 -5.92
CA TYR A 47 -9.15 4.90 -6.08
C TYR A 47 -9.11 4.16 -4.74
N GLU A 48 -10.29 3.93 -4.17
CA GLU A 48 -10.47 3.37 -2.82
C GLU A 48 -9.74 2.04 -2.62
N GLU A 49 -9.87 1.11 -3.57
CA GLU A 49 -9.19 -0.20 -3.50
C GLU A 49 -7.67 -0.06 -3.52
N PHE A 50 -7.12 0.87 -4.31
CA PHE A 50 -5.70 1.15 -4.30
C PHE A 50 -5.26 1.65 -2.91
N CYS A 51 -5.99 2.62 -2.35
CA CYS A 51 -5.71 3.20 -1.05
C CYS A 51 -5.73 2.16 0.08
N LYS A 52 -6.76 1.29 0.12
CA LYS A 52 -6.86 0.20 1.10
C LYS A 52 -5.63 -0.71 1.06
N HIS A 53 -5.17 -1.08 -0.12
CA HIS A 53 -3.99 -1.95 -0.25
C HIS A 53 -2.70 -1.26 0.18
N VAL A 54 -2.51 0.03 -0.14
CA VAL A 54 -1.34 0.79 0.36
C VAL A 54 -1.35 0.83 1.90
N LEU A 55 -2.52 1.06 2.52
CA LEU A 55 -2.64 1.08 3.97
C LEU A 55 -2.31 -0.27 4.60
N LEU A 56 -2.78 -1.38 4.02
CA LEU A 56 -2.45 -2.73 4.49
C LEU A 56 -0.96 -3.05 4.37
N LEU A 57 -0.31 -2.63 3.28
CA LEU A 57 1.11 -2.90 3.03
C LEU A 57 2.05 -1.99 3.83
N ASN A 58 1.61 -0.78 4.20
CA ASN A 58 2.37 0.14 5.05
C ASN A 58 2.23 -0.14 6.55
N GLN A 59 1.37 -1.07 6.97
CA GLN A 59 1.28 -1.46 8.37
C GLN A 59 2.50 -2.31 8.78
N PRO A 60 3.04 -2.12 10.00
CA PRO A 60 4.08 -2.99 10.52
C PRO A 60 3.56 -4.44 10.59
N PRO A 61 4.40 -5.46 10.33
CA PRO A 61 4.01 -6.87 10.28
C PRO A 61 3.29 -7.41 11.54
N SER A 62 3.36 -6.68 12.65
CA SER A 62 2.92 -7.11 13.97
C SER A 62 1.40 -7.27 14.15
N LEU A 63 0.56 -6.81 13.21
CA LEU A 63 -0.90 -6.86 13.36
C LEU A 63 -1.61 -7.94 12.53
N LEU A 64 -0.91 -8.63 11.62
CA LEU A 64 -1.52 -9.68 10.78
C LEU A 64 -1.13 -11.11 11.17
N THR A 65 -0.19 -11.28 12.12
CA THR A 65 0.20 -12.60 12.65
C THR A 65 -0.41 -12.93 14.02
N ALA A 66 -1.21 -12.03 14.59
CA ALA A 66 -2.09 -12.41 15.69
C ALA A 66 -3.32 -13.12 15.11
N THR A 67 -3.10 -14.28 14.47
CA THR A 67 -4.14 -15.29 14.47
C THR A 67 -4.42 -15.55 15.93
N ASN A 68 -5.61 -15.18 16.36
CA ASN A 68 -6.15 -15.57 17.64
C ASN A 68 -5.97 -17.08 17.77
N VAL A 69 -4.96 -17.49 18.54
CA VAL A 69 -4.97 -18.79 19.20
C VAL A 69 -6.03 -18.71 20.29
N ASP A 70 -7.30 -18.52 19.90
CA ASP A 70 -8.43 -18.89 20.72
C ASP A 70 -8.47 -20.42 20.71
N GLY A 71 -7.55 -20.99 21.49
CA GLY A 71 -7.75 -22.27 22.13
C GLY A 71 -8.86 -22.09 23.15
N GLU A 72 -10.11 -22.03 22.67
CA GLU A 72 -11.27 -22.25 23.51
C GLU A 72 -11.31 -23.75 23.84
N SER A 73 -10.48 -24.15 24.80
CA SER A 73 -10.68 -25.39 25.54
C SER A 73 -11.65 -25.09 26.68
N ARG A 74 -12.95 -25.26 26.46
CA ARG A 74 -13.93 -25.72 27.47
C ARG A 74 -15.11 -26.43 26.81
#